data_AF-A0A6L9IJ98-F1
#
_entry.id   AF-A0A6L9IJ98-F1
#
_cell.length_a   1.000
_cell.length_b   1.000
_cell.length_c   1.000
_cell.angle_alpha   90.00
_cell.angle_beta   90.00
_cell.angle_gamma   90.00
#
_symmetry.space_group_name_H-M   'P 1'
#
loop_
_entity.id
_entity.type
_entity.pdbx_description
1 polymer ?
#
loop_
_entity_poly.entity_id
_entity_poly.type
_entity_poly.pdbx_seq_one_letter_code
_entity_poly.pdbx_strand_id
1 'polypeptide(L)'
;MLENAHRARNPEPEITNEIEDTVSENENTTTVIFDEPVHVTDATFEDEVLQSDLPVMIDFWAEWCGPCRMVAPILDKMAKEFAGQLKIAKVDVDANPQLSQAFRIQSIPTLMIIKDRTMIFNQPGALPESAFRDLIQQAIDFEVPPQPVDGEAQPGDQSAQ
;
A
#
# COMPACT_ATOMS: atom_id res chain seq x y z
N MET A 1 -63.44 2.23 -36.50
CA MET A 1 -62.01 1.93 -36.75
C MET A 1 -61.23 2.96 -35.96
N LEU A 2 -60.33 2.72 -35.03
CA LEU A 2 -59.84 1.55 -34.28
C LEU A 2 -58.96 2.20 -33.17
N GLU A 3 -59.08 1.69 -31.94
CA GLU A 3 -58.09 1.66 -30.83
C GLU A 3 -57.63 2.99 -30.17
N ASN A 4 -57.97 3.20 -28.88
CA ASN A 4 -57.32 2.69 -27.63
C ASN A 4 -55.93 3.31 -27.41
N ALA A 5 -55.51 3.82 -26.24
CA ALA A 5 -55.81 3.41 -24.86
C ALA A 5 -55.48 4.52 -23.84
N HIS A 6 -55.97 4.30 -22.62
CA HIS A 6 -55.75 5.04 -21.36
C HIS A 6 -54.29 5.37 -21.00
N ARG A 7 -54.09 6.51 -20.31
CA ARG A 7 -53.22 6.54 -19.12
C ARG A 7 -53.80 7.46 -18.05
N ALA A 8 -54.08 6.85 -16.90
CA ALA A 8 -54.71 7.46 -15.74
C ALA A 8 -53.70 8.23 -14.87
N ARG A 9 -54.28 9.12 -14.08
CA ARG A 9 -53.69 10.13 -13.18
C ARG A 9 -52.82 9.55 -12.06
N ASN A 10 -51.76 10.28 -11.74
CA ASN A 10 -50.93 10.18 -10.53
C ASN A 10 -51.78 10.36 -9.26
N PRO A 11 -51.50 9.57 -8.21
CA PRO A 11 -51.70 10.03 -6.84
C PRO A 11 -50.42 9.87 -6.00
N GLU A 12 -49.94 10.97 -5.41
CA GLU A 12 -49.35 10.97 -4.06
C GLU A 12 -50.51 10.76 -3.05
N PRO A 13 -50.35 10.24 -1.80
CA PRO A 13 -49.47 10.86 -0.77
C PRO A 13 -49.01 9.94 0.41
N GLU A 14 -48.47 10.57 1.49
CA GLU A 14 -48.44 10.13 2.92
C GLU A 14 -47.31 9.14 3.35
N ILE A 15 -46.71 9.10 4.55
CA ILE A 15 -46.85 9.76 5.87
C ILE A 15 -45.68 9.30 6.81
N THR A 16 -45.23 10.22 7.68
CA THR A 16 -44.84 10.14 9.12
C THR A 16 -43.94 9.03 9.73
N ASN A 17 -42.86 9.51 10.38
CA ASN A 17 -42.36 9.32 11.77
C ASN A 17 -42.17 7.93 12.44
N GLU A 18 -41.03 7.86 13.17
CA GLU A 18 -40.69 7.05 14.38
C GLU A 18 -40.47 5.54 14.15
N ILE A 19 -39.29 4.98 14.48
CA ILE A 19 -38.93 4.35 15.78
C ILE A 19 -37.42 4.00 15.67
N GLU A 20 -36.55 4.60 16.48
CA GLU A 20 -35.82 3.98 17.63
C GLU A 20 -35.07 2.67 17.36
N ASP A 21 -33.78 2.71 17.73
CA ASP A 21 -32.94 1.62 18.21
C ASP A 21 -33.00 0.29 17.47
N THR A 22 -32.06 0.12 16.53
CA THR A 22 -31.16 -1.04 16.59
C THR A 22 -29.81 -0.64 16.01
N VAL A 23 -28.82 -0.50 16.88
CA VAL A 23 -27.44 -0.78 16.54
C VAL A 23 -27.42 -2.21 16.00
N SER A 24 -27.25 -2.33 14.69
CA SER A 24 -26.89 -3.59 14.05
C SER A 24 -25.46 -3.42 13.55
N GLU A 25 -24.54 -3.76 14.43
CA GLU A 25 -23.18 -4.14 14.04
C GLU A 25 -23.27 -5.18 12.92
N ASN A 26 -22.79 -4.83 11.74
CA ASN A 26 -22.32 -5.80 10.78
C ASN A 26 -20.98 -5.33 10.22
N GLU A 27 -19.92 -5.67 10.96
CA GLU A 27 -18.56 -5.68 10.46
C GLU A 27 -18.49 -6.61 9.24
N ASN A 28 -18.70 -6.05 8.05
CA ASN A 28 -18.17 -6.64 6.85
C ASN A 28 -16.69 -6.25 6.77
N THR A 29 -15.85 -6.92 7.56
CA THR A 29 -14.40 -6.91 7.37
C THR A 29 -14.12 -7.64 6.07
N THR A 30 -14.29 -6.94 4.95
CA THR A 30 -13.74 -7.34 3.67
C THR A 30 -12.23 -7.24 3.83
N THR A 31 -11.57 -8.33 4.20
CA THR A 31 -10.12 -8.41 4.20
C THR A 31 -9.66 -8.09 2.78
N VAL A 32 -9.04 -6.92 2.58
CA VAL A 32 -8.48 -6.54 1.30
C VAL A 32 -7.25 -7.40 1.08
N ILE A 33 -7.35 -8.34 0.14
CA ILE A 33 -6.23 -9.20 -0.27
C ILE A 33 -5.54 -8.51 -1.43
N PHE A 34 -4.28 -8.10 -1.24
CA PHE A 34 -3.44 -7.60 -2.32
C PHE A 34 -2.70 -8.77 -2.94
N ASP A 35 -3.14 -9.24 -4.11
CA ASP A 35 -2.50 -10.32 -4.87
C ASP A 35 -1.78 -9.82 -6.15
N GLU A 36 -1.81 -8.51 -6.39
CA GLU A 36 -1.11 -7.84 -7.48
C GLU A 36 -0.39 -6.56 -7.00
N PRO A 37 0.70 -6.13 -7.68
CA PRO A 37 1.35 -4.88 -7.33
C PRO A 37 0.44 -3.67 -7.53
N VAL A 38 0.43 -2.78 -6.54
CA VAL A 38 -0.36 -1.53 -6.56
C VAL A 38 0.52 -0.38 -7.04
N HIS A 39 0.00 0.46 -7.93
CA HIS A 39 0.67 1.69 -8.32
C HIS A 39 0.46 2.77 -7.25
N VAL A 40 1.55 3.22 -6.66
CA VAL A 40 1.55 4.24 -5.61
C VAL A 40 2.07 5.56 -6.18
N THR A 41 1.41 6.64 -5.78
CA THR A 41 1.71 8.00 -6.22
C THR A 41 2.13 8.89 -5.05
N ASP A 42 2.66 10.06 -5.34
CA ASP A 42 2.92 11.11 -4.34
C ASP A 42 1.69 11.35 -3.42
N ALA A 43 0.48 11.29 -3.98
CA ALA A 43 -0.76 11.57 -3.24
C ALA A 43 -1.30 10.36 -2.44
N THR A 44 -0.97 9.13 -2.85
CA THR A 44 -1.52 7.91 -2.26
C THR A 44 -0.54 7.19 -1.34
N PHE A 45 0.72 7.65 -1.28
CA PHE A 45 1.77 6.96 -0.52
C PHE A 45 1.45 6.81 0.97
N GLU A 46 0.86 7.83 1.58
CA GLU A 46 0.52 7.76 3.01
C GLU A 46 -0.46 6.61 3.29
N ASP A 47 -1.57 6.58 2.56
CA ASP A 47 -2.63 5.59 2.76
C ASP A 47 -2.17 4.18 2.32
N GLU A 48 -1.50 4.09 1.17
CA GLU A 48 -1.13 2.80 0.58
C GLU A 48 0.08 2.14 1.25
N VAL A 49 0.97 2.94 1.86
CA VAL A 49 2.27 2.46 2.39
C VAL A 49 2.40 2.71 3.88
N LEU A 50 2.24 3.95 4.35
CA LEU A 50 2.50 4.30 5.75
C LEU A 50 1.38 3.88 6.70
N GLN A 51 0.15 3.76 6.19
CA GLN A 51 -1.02 3.29 6.95
C GLN A 51 -1.34 1.81 6.70
N SER A 52 -0.49 1.09 5.96
CA SER A 52 -0.68 -0.34 5.70
C SER A 52 -0.45 -1.18 6.96
N ASP A 53 -1.38 -2.09 7.25
CA ASP A 53 -1.25 -3.10 8.30
C ASP A 53 -0.29 -4.24 7.90
N LEU A 54 0.01 -4.37 6.61
CA LEU A 54 0.97 -5.34 6.07
C LEU A 54 2.33 -4.66 5.82
N PRO A 55 3.45 -5.40 5.93
CA PRO A 55 4.71 -4.96 5.37
C PRO A 55 4.54 -4.62 3.88
N VAL A 56 5.11 -3.50 3.46
CA VAL A 56 5.01 -3.00 2.09
C VAL A 56 6.38 -3.00 1.44
N MET A 57 6.55 -3.83 0.40
CA MET A 57 7.72 -3.79 -0.47
C MET A 57 7.49 -2.77 -1.58
N ILE A 58 8.39 -1.81 -1.72
CA ILE A 58 8.31 -0.71 -2.66
C ILE A 58 9.37 -0.89 -3.73
N ASP A 59 8.98 -0.87 -5.00
CA ASP A 59 9.84 -0.83 -6.18
C ASP A 59 9.78 0.57 -6.80
N PHE A 60 10.88 1.32 -6.67
CA PHE A 60 11.07 2.57 -7.39
C PHE A 60 11.64 2.27 -8.78
N TRP A 61 10.87 2.55 -9.82
CA TRP A 61 11.14 2.14 -11.20
C TRP A 61 10.85 3.26 -12.21
N ALA A 62 11.16 3.01 -13.49
CA ALA A 62 10.75 3.84 -14.62
C ALA A 62 10.70 3.02 -15.92
N GLU A 63 9.99 3.50 -16.94
CA GLU A 63 9.84 2.81 -18.24
C GLU A 63 11.16 2.61 -18.99
N TRP A 64 12.07 3.58 -18.88
CA TRP A 64 13.39 3.55 -19.52
C TRP A 64 14.39 2.61 -18.81
N CYS A 65 14.02 2.05 -17.66
CA CYS A 65 14.88 1.20 -16.86
C CYS A 65 14.86 -0.26 -17.35
N GLY A 66 15.94 -0.67 -18.03
CA GLY A 66 16.13 -2.05 -18.46
C GLY A 66 16.05 -3.09 -17.32
N PRO A 67 16.83 -2.93 -16.23
CA PRO A 67 16.79 -3.86 -15.11
C PRO A 67 15.41 -3.95 -14.42
N CYS A 68 14.67 -2.85 -14.35
CA CYS A 68 13.33 -2.83 -13.74
C CYS A 68 12.36 -3.77 -14.46
N ARG A 69 12.45 -3.87 -15.81
CA ARG A 69 11.62 -4.81 -16.58
C ARG A 69 11.89 -6.28 -16.26
N MET A 70 13.09 -6.61 -15.78
CA MET A 70 13.40 -7.97 -15.31
C MET A 70 12.85 -8.25 -13.91
N VAL A 71 12.80 -7.22 -13.06
CA VAL A 71 12.28 -7.32 -11.68
C VAL A 71 10.75 -7.37 -11.64
N ALA A 72 10.07 -6.63 -12.52
CA ALA A 72 8.61 -6.56 -12.58
C ALA A 72 7.89 -7.93 -12.53
N PRO A 73 8.20 -8.92 -13.39
CA PRO A 73 7.51 -10.22 -13.34
C PRO A 73 7.82 -11.03 -12.06
N ILE A 74 8.95 -10.78 -11.41
CA ILE A 74 9.28 -11.41 -10.12
C ILE A 74 8.36 -10.82 -9.05
N LEU A 75 8.20 -9.49 -9.01
CA LEU A 75 7.30 -8.82 -8.09
C LEU A 75 5.84 -9.24 -8.32
N ASP A 76 5.37 -9.36 -9.56
CA ASP A 76 4.03 -9.87 -9.87
C ASP A 76 3.80 -11.28 -9.29
N LYS A 77 4.82 -12.13 -9.33
CA LYS A 77 4.77 -13.47 -8.72
C LYS A 77 4.74 -13.40 -7.19
N MET A 78 5.58 -12.56 -6.59
CA MET A 78 5.65 -12.40 -5.15
C MET A 78 4.34 -11.84 -4.58
N ALA A 79 3.68 -10.89 -5.27
CA ALA A 79 2.39 -10.35 -4.85
C ALA A 79 1.33 -11.46 -4.71
N LYS A 80 1.25 -12.36 -5.69
CA LYS A 80 0.31 -13.49 -5.68
C LYS A 80 0.63 -14.50 -4.58
N GLU A 81 1.91 -14.78 -4.40
CA GLU A 81 2.36 -15.82 -3.49
C GLU A 81 2.26 -15.43 -2.02
N PHE A 82 2.51 -14.16 -1.72
CA PHE A 82 2.43 -13.59 -0.37
C PHE A 82 1.15 -12.78 -0.17
N ALA A 83 0.12 -13.03 -0.99
CA ALA A 83 -1.16 -12.34 -0.91
C ALA A 83 -1.73 -12.41 0.51
N GLY A 84 -2.11 -11.24 1.04
CA GLY A 84 -2.61 -11.10 2.41
C GLY A 84 -1.53 -11.10 3.52
N GLN A 85 -0.25 -11.23 3.18
CA GLN A 85 0.88 -11.15 4.12
C GLN A 85 1.86 -10.03 3.78
N LEU A 86 1.97 -9.68 2.49
CA LEU A 86 2.80 -8.60 1.98
C LEU A 86 1.99 -7.79 0.98
N LYS A 87 2.23 -6.49 0.93
CA LYS A 87 1.81 -5.63 -0.17
C LYS A 87 3.00 -5.23 -1.03
N ILE A 88 2.82 -5.25 -2.35
CA ILE A 88 3.83 -4.72 -3.29
C ILE A 88 3.34 -3.40 -3.86
N ALA A 89 4.15 -2.36 -3.71
CA ALA A 89 3.92 -1.03 -4.22
C ALA A 89 4.93 -0.71 -5.33
N LYS A 90 4.46 -0.15 -6.44
CA LYS A 90 5.30 0.33 -7.54
C LYS A 90 5.20 1.84 -7.62
N VAL A 91 6.35 2.51 -7.55
CA VAL A 91 6.45 3.97 -7.67
C VAL A 91 7.26 4.30 -8.90
N ASP A 92 6.60 4.92 -9.88
CA ASP A 92 7.29 5.50 -11.04
C ASP A 92 8.01 6.79 -10.60
N VAL A 93 9.33 6.82 -10.70
CA VAL A 93 10.14 7.95 -10.22
C VAL A 93 9.96 9.22 -11.07
N ASP A 94 9.60 9.09 -12.35
CA ASP A 94 9.38 10.22 -13.25
C ASP A 94 8.04 10.90 -12.94
N ALA A 95 7.02 10.11 -12.63
CA ALA A 95 5.68 10.61 -12.29
C ALA A 95 5.57 11.10 -10.84
N ASN A 96 6.47 10.65 -9.95
CA ASN A 96 6.41 10.90 -8.51
C ASN A 96 7.72 11.53 -7.97
N PRO A 97 8.02 12.78 -8.34
CA PRO A 97 9.27 13.44 -7.99
C PRO A 97 9.38 13.77 -6.49
N GLN A 98 8.26 13.95 -5.78
CA GLN A 98 8.31 14.24 -4.34
C GLN A 98 8.76 13.01 -3.56
N LEU A 99 8.20 11.83 -3.86
CA LEU A 99 8.67 10.57 -3.28
C LEU A 99 10.12 10.29 -3.66
N SER A 100 10.48 10.50 -4.93
CA SER A 100 11.86 10.31 -5.40
C SER A 100 12.86 11.17 -4.63
N GLN A 101 12.49 12.43 -4.35
CA GLN A 101 13.31 13.34 -3.55
C GLN A 101 13.35 12.93 -2.06
N ALA A 102 12.20 12.62 -1.48
CA ALA A 102 12.07 12.26 -0.06
C ALA A 102 12.89 11.01 0.28
N PHE A 103 12.82 10.00 -0.58
CA PHE A 103 13.57 8.75 -0.45
C PHE A 103 14.98 8.80 -1.05
N ARG A 104 15.39 9.95 -1.60
CA ARG A 104 16.71 10.21 -2.20
C ARG A 104 17.09 9.15 -3.24
N ILE A 105 16.16 8.81 -4.13
CA ILE A 105 16.36 7.82 -5.17
C ILE A 105 17.43 8.32 -6.16
N GLN A 106 18.56 7.62 -6.22
CA GLN A 106 19.69 7.95 -7.10
C GLN A 106 19.89 6.95 -8.23
N SER A 107 19.33 5.75 -8.08
CA SER A 107 19.39 4.68 -9.08
C SER A 107 18.11 3.87 -9.02
N ILE A 108 17.78 3.23 -10.15
CA ILE A 108 16.61 2.36 -10.26
C ILE A 108 17.00 1.01 -10.90
N PRO A 109 16.36 -0.11 -10.49
CA PRO A 109 15.35 -0.16 -9.44
C PRO A 109 15.96 0.12 -8.06
N THR A 110 15.20 0.73 -7.16
CA THR A 110 15.53 0.78 -5.72
C THR A 110 14.41 0.10 -4.97
N LEU A 111 14.77 -0.88 -4.15
CA LEU A 111 13.85 -1.73 -3.41
C LEU A 111 13.87 -1.31 -1.95
N MET A 112 12.69 -1.06 -1.38
CA MET A 112 12.54 -0.73 0.03
C MET A 112 11.47 -1.61 0.67
N ILE A 113 11.54 -1.78 1.99
CA ILE A 113 10.45 -2.35 2.77
C ILE A 113 10.14 -1.43 3.94
N ILE A 114 8.86 -1.09 4.07
CA ILE A 114 8.31 -0.38 5.22
C ILE A 114 7.37 -1.31 5.96
N LYS A 115 7.51 -1.38 7.28
CA LYS A 115 6.62 -2.09 8.20
C LYS A 115 6.42 -1.22 9.43
N ASP A 116 5.19 -1.07 9.90
CA ASP A 116 4.85 -0.23 11.07
C ASP A 116 5.48 1.17 10.99
N ARG A 117 5.35 1.81 9.82
CA ARG A 117 5.92 3.14 9.48
C ARG A 117 7.45 3.22 9.58
N THR A 118 8.14 2.10 9.76
CA THR A 118 9.58 2.01 9.87
C THR A 118 10.17 1.40 8.60
N MET A 119 11.18 2.05 8.02
CA MET A 119 11.94 1.49 6.91
C MET A 119 12.90 0.41 7.45
N ILE A 120 12.63 -0.85 7.13
CA ILE A 120 13.41 -2.01 7.61
C ILE A 120 14.37 -2.54 6.55
N PHE A 121 14.21 -2.12 5.29
CA PHE A 121 15.10 -2.45 4.18
C PHE A 121 15.16 -1.32 3.16
N ASN A 122 16.34 -1.07 2.60
CA ASN A 122 16.56 -0.15 1.50
C ASN A 122 17.83 -0.56 0.73
N GLN A 123 17.68 -0.95 -0.52
CA GLN A 123 18.80 -1.30 -1.37
C GLN A 123 18.57 -0.90 -2.83
N PRO A 124 19.53 -0.19 -3.46
CA PRO A 124 19.52 0.00 -4.90
C PRO A 124 19.92 -1.28 -5.65
N GLY A 125 19.36 -1.46 -6.83
CA GLY A 125 19.67 -2.55 -7.75
C GLY A 125 18.67 -3.70 -7.73
N ALA A 126 18.76 -4.54 -8.77
CA ALA A 126 17.93 -5.72 -8.90
C ALA A 126 18.44 -6.87 -8.02
N LEU A 127 17.51 -7.64 -7.47
CA LEU A 127 17.78 -8.87 -6.72
C LEU A 127 17.36 -10.10 -7.55
N PRO A 128 18.04 -11.25 -7.38
CA PRO A 128 17.54 -12.51 -7.91
C PRO A 128 16.27 -12.93 -7.16
N GLU A 129 15.40 -13.72 -7.81
CA GLU A 129 14.11 -14.16 -7.26
C GLU A 129 14.22 -14.84 -5.89
N SER A 130 15.24 -15.67 -5.67
CA SER A 130 15.45 -16.31 -4.36
C SER A 130 15.68 -15.30 -3.25
N ALA A 131 16.45 -14.24 -3.52
CA ALA A 131 16.72 -13.20 -2.55
C ALA A 131 15.47 -12.35 -2.25
N PHE A 132 14.60 -12.13 -3.24
CA PHE A 132 13.30 -11.50 -3.00
C PHE A 132 12.46 -12.30 -2.00
N ARG A 133 12.35 -13.61 -2.22
CA ARG A 133 11.61 -14.50 -1.33
C ARG A 133 12.15 -14.49 0.09
N ASP A 134 13.47 -14.64 0.23
CA ASP A 134 14.13 -14.67 1.54
C ASP A 134 13.95 -13.34 2.27
N LEU A 135 14.06 -12.22 1.55
CA LEU A 135 13.86 -10.88 2.09
C LEU A 135 12.41 -10.64 2.54
N ILE A 136 11.44 -11.06 1.73
CA ILE A 136 10.00 -10.95 2.06
C ILE A 136 9.68 -11.76 3.31
N GLN A 137 10.17 -13.01 3.38
CA GLN A 137 9.94 -13.84 4.55
C GLN A 137 10.54 -13.21 5.81
N GLN A 138 11.77 -12.71 5.72
CA GLN A 138 12.38 -11.97 6.83
C GLN A 138 11.56 -10.75 7.24
N ALA A 139 11.03 -9.97 6.30
CA ALA A 139 10.22 -8.80 6.61
C ALA A 139 8.88 -9.15 7.28
N ILE A 140 8.25 -10.25 6.86
CA ILE A 140 7.03 -10.76 7.50
C ILE A 140 7.33 -11.14 8.95
N ASP A 141 8.42 -11.88 9.17
CA ASP A 141 8.80 -12.38 10.50
C ASP A 141 9.48 -11.32 11.39
N PHE A 142 9.91 -10.19 10.81
CA PHE A 142 10.61 -9.13 11.53
C PHE A 142 9.65 -8.34 12.42
N GLU A 143 9.88 -8.34 13.72
CA GLU A 143 9.18 -7.47 14.67
C GLU A 143 9.86 -6.11 14.73
N VAL A 144 9.12 -5.03 14.44
CA VAL A 144 9.67 -3.68 14.49
C VAL A 144 9.87 -3.29 15.96
N PRO A 145 11.10 -3.01 16.41
CA PRO A 145 11.32 -2.59 17.79
C PRO A 145 10.62 -1.25 18.04
N PRO A 146 10.10 -1.02 19.26
CA PRO A 146 9.43 0.24 19.59
C PRO A 146 10.40 1.40 19.34
N GLN A 147 10.03 2.26 18.39
CA GLN A 147 10.81 3.46 18.09
C GLN A 147 10.60 4.49 19.21
N PRO A 148 11.67 5.18 19.68
CA PRO A 148 11.51 6.29 20.59
C PRO A 148 10.61 7.34 19.93
N VAL A 149 9.46 7.63 20.56
CA VAL A 149 8.57 8.70 20.10
C VAL A 149 9.28 10.03 20.29
N ASP A 150 9.24 10.88 19.26
CA ASP A 150 9.94 12.17 19.22
C ASP A 150 9.77 12.96 20.53
N GLY A 151 10.83 13.00 21.33
CA GLY A 151 10.82 13.55 22.70
C GLY A 151 11.90 12.99 23.61
N GLU A 152 12.41 11.77 23.35
CA GLU A 152 13.59 11.23 24.04
C GLU A 152 14.85 11.51 23.22
N ALA A 153 15.45 12.68 23.46
CA ALA A 153 16.84 12.91 23.12
C ALA A 153 17.69 11.84 23.79
N GLN A 154 18.43 11.04 23.01
CA GLN A 154 19.43 10.12 23.53
C GLN A 154 20.42 10.91 24.40
N PRO A 155 20.57 10.60 25.70
CA PRO A 155 21.60 11.25 26.50
C PRO A 155 22.97 10.73 26.07
N GLY A 156 23.70 11.56 25.33
CA GLY A 156 25.15 11.66 25.34
C GLY A 156 25.93 10.44 24.84
N ASP A 157 26.18 10.38 23.53
CA ASP A 157 27.50 9.94 23.07
C ASP A 157 28.47 11.11 23.21
N GLN A 158 28.91 11.36 24.45
CA GLN A 158 30.07 12.18 24.77
C GLN A 158 31.06 11.30 25.52
N SER A 159 31.76 10.41 24.81
CA SER A 159 33.07 9.93 25.28
C SER A 159 33.79 9.07 24.24
N ALA A 160 34.65 9.70 23.43
CA ALA A 160 35.98 9.17 23.11
C ALA A 160 36.84 10.26 22.44
N GLN A 161 37.59 10.95 23.31
CA GLN A 161 38.96 11.49 23.16
C GLN A 161 39.42 12.01 21.79
#